data_AF-A0A7Y4P0X7-F1
#
_entry.id   AF-A0A7Y4P0X7-F1
#
_cell.length_a   1.000
_cell.length_b   1.000
_cell.length_c   1.000
_cell.angle_alpha   90.00
_cell.angle_beta   90.00
_cell.angle_gamma   90.00
#
_symmetry.space_group_name_H-M   'P 1'
#
loop_
_entity.id
_entity.type
_entity.pdbx_description
1 polymer ?
#
loop_
_entity_poly.entity_id
_entity_poly.type
_entity_poly.pdbx_seq_one_letter_code
_entity_poly.pdbx_strand_id
1 'polypeptide(L)'
;MTVIDQWTGRHTHALQSALRLTNEALAEQLGISARTVTKWRDRPEMVPSPHLQEALDTLLRDALPDAKLRFAAILGIEAAPASIDPDALSELNTVIVDLARVLARLENGDTQRSA
;
A
#
# COMPACT_ATOMS: atom_id res chain seq x y z
N MET A 1 3.30 5.25 -3.56
CA MET A 1 2.07 5.98 -3.20
C MET A 1 1.09 5.78 -4.35
N THR A 2 -0.09 5.20 -4.12
CA THR A 2 -1.09 5.02 -5.18
C THR A 2 -1.80 6.35 -5.38
N VAL A 3 -1.56 6.99 -6.53
CA VAL A 3 -2.23 8.23 -6.92
C VAL A 3 -3.34 7.87 -7.89
N ILE A 4 -4.54 8.41 -7.65
CA ILE A 4 -5.69 8.25 -8.54
C ILE A 4 -5.86 9.58 -9.26
N ASP A 5 -5.59 9.61 -10.57
CA ASP A 5 -5.64 10.85 -11.36
C ASP A 5 -7.05 11.46 -11.41
N GLN A 6 -8.09 10.62 -11.37
CA GLN A 6 -9.47 11.04 -11.29
C GLN A 6 -10.32 10.01 -10.55
N TRP A 7 -11.04 10.45 -9.52
CA TRP A 7 -11.99 9.58 -8.83
C TRP A 7 -13.22 9.34 -9.69
N THR A 8 -13.69 8.10 -9.69
CA THR A 8 -14.93 7.66 -10.33
C THR A 8 -15.73 6.83 -9.35
N GLY A 9 -17.00 6.55 -9.65
CA GLY A 9 -17.83 5.68 -8.84
C GLY A 9 -17.18 4.31 -8.61
N ARG A 10 -16.52 3.76 -9.63
CA ARG A 10 -15.70 2.53 -9.53
C ARG A 10 -14.61 2.67 -8.46
N HIS A 11 -13.85 3.78 -8.47
CA HIS A 11 -12.81 4.04 -7.48
C HIS A 11 -13.40 4.17 -6.07
N THR A 12 -14.52 4.89 -5.91
CA THR A 12 -15.17 5.04 -4.60
C THR A 12 -15.66 3.72 -4.03
N HIS A 13 -16.23 2.84 -4.87
CA HIS A 13 -16.66 1.51 -4.45
C HIS A 13 -15.45 0.65 -4.05
N ALA A 14 -14.37 0.70 -4.82
CA ALA A 14 -13.14 -0.03 -4.49
C ALA A 14 -12.58 0.43 -3.15
N LEU A 15 -12.52 1.74 -2.89
CA LEU A 15 -12.05 2.28 -1.61
C LEU A 15 -12.98 1.88 -0.46
N GLN A 16 -14.30 1.96 -0.65
CA GLN A 16 -15.28 1.52 0.34
C GLN A 16 -15.06 0.06 0.75
N SER A 17 -14.94 -0.83 -0.24
CA SER A 17 -14.74 -2.27 -0.03
C SER A 17 -13.37 -2.55 0.62
N ALA A 18 -12.34 -1.81 0.22
CA ALA A 18 -11.03 -1.86 0.84
C ALA A 18 -11.04 -1.37 2.30
N LEU A 19 -11.88 -0.41 2.65
CA LEU A 19 -12.04 0.04 4.04
C LEU A 19 -13.04 -0.81 4.83
N ARG A 20 -13.75 -1.74 4.18
CA ARG A 20 -14.83 -2.55 4.75
C ARG A 20 -15.95 -1.69 5.36
N LEU A 21 -16.25 -0.57 4.72
CA LEU A 21 -17.29 0.36 5.15
C LEU A 21 -18.63 0.05 4.47
N THR A 22 -19.73 0.36 5.14
CA THR A 22 -21.06 0.40 4.51
C THR A 22 -21.24 1.69 3.70
N ASN A 23 -22.38 1.84 3.00
CA ASN A 23 -22.70 3.08 2.29
C ASN A 23 -22.85 4.26 3.25
N GLU A 24 -23.46 4.00 4.40
CA GLU A 24 -23.73 4.98 5.43
C GLU A 24 -22.44 5.44 6.09
N ALA A 25 -21.55 4.49 6.44
CA ALA A 25 -20.27 4.82 7.05
C ALA A 25 -19.36 5.61 6.10
N LEU A 26 -19.31 5.26 4.81
CA LEU A 26 -18.55 6.06 3.83
C LEU A 26 -19.17 7.46 3.65
N ALA A 27 -20.51 7.54 3.61
CA ALA A 27 -21.20 8.81 3.46
C ALA A 27 -20.93 9.74 4.65
N GLU A 28 -20.92 9.20 5.87
CA GLU A 28 -20.56 9.92 7.09
C GLU A 28 -19.12 10.46 7.03
N GLN A 29 -18.14 9.63 6.64
CA GLN A 29 -16.74 10.05 6.48
C GLN A 29 -16.56 11.18 5.45
N LEU A 30 -17.39 11.20 4.40
CA LEU A 30 -17.34 12.20 3.34
C LEU A 30 -18.28 13.40 3.58
N GLY A 31 -19.09 13.39 4.64
CA GLY A 31 -20.06 14.45 4.91
C GLY A 31 -21.19 14.56 3.86
N ILE A 32 -21.55 13.45 3.20
CA ILE A 32 -22.57 13.41 2.14
C ILE A 32 -23.72 12.46 2.51
N SER A 33 -24.75 12.41 1.65
CA SER A 33 -25.84 11.45 1.81
C SER A 33 -25.44 10.04 1.33
N ALA A 34 -25.94 8.99 2.00
CA ALA A 34 -25.79 7.60 1.54
C ALA A 34 -26.41 7.35 0.14
N ARG A 35 -27.36 8.20 -0.27
CA ARG A 35 -27.92 8.20 -1.64
C ARG A 35 -26.86 8.57 -2.68
N THR A 36 -25.95 9.49 -2.37
CA THR A 36 -24.85 9.87 -3.26
C THR A 36 -23.89 8.69 -3.46
N VAL A 37 -23.55 7.98 -2.38
CA VAL A 37 -22.70 6.77 -2.44
C VAL A 37 -23.38 5.66 -3.25
N THR A 38 -24.69 5.46 -3.04
CA THR A 38 -25.47 4.49 -3.83
C THR A 38 -25.46 4.85 -5.31
N LYS A 39 -25.64 6.14 -5.65
CA LYS A 39 -25.58 6.62 -7.04
C LYS A 39 -24.23 6.36 -7.70
N TRP A 40 -23.12 6.49 -6.97
CA TRP A 40 -21.79 6.15 -7.48
C TRP A 40 -21.61 4.66 -7.76
N ARG A 41 -22.21 3.80 -6.93
CA ARG A 41 -22.21 2.36 -7.16
C ARG A 41 -23.03 1.98 -8.40
N ASP A 42 -24.18 2.62 -8.57
CA ASP A 42 -25.06 2.37 -9.72
C ASP A 42 -24.49 2.94 -11.03
N ARG A 43 -23.58 3.92 -10.94
CA ARG A 43 -22.94 4.61 -12.07
C ARG A 43 -21.42 4.69 -11.86
N PRO A 44 -20.70 3.59 -12.15
CA PRO A 44 -19.27 3.49 -11.88
C PRO A 44 -18.42 4.55 -12.62
N GLU A 45 -18.91 5.08 -13.73
CA GLU A 45 -18.29 6.16 -14.52
C GLU A 45 -18.51 7.57 -13.95
N MET A 46 -19.39 7.73 -12.95
CA MET A 46 -19.68 9.04 -12.37
C MET A 46 -18.45 9.60 -11.65
N VAL A 47 -18.08 10.83 -12.00
CA VAL A 47 -16.98 11.56 -11.36
C VAL A 47 -17.51 12.36 -10.16
N PRO A 48 -16.99 12.17 -8.94
CA PRO A 48 -17.30 13.03 -7.79
C PRO A 48 -16.86 14.48 -8.02
N SER A 49 -17.50 15.43 -7.34
CA SER A 49 -17.08 16.84 -7.39
C SER A 49 -15.63 17.01 -6.88
N PRO A 50 -14.90 18.05 -7.29
CA PRO A 50 -13.50 18.24 -6.89
C PRO A 50 -13.26 18.16 -5.38
N HIS A 51 -14.12 18.80 -4.57
CA HIS A 51 -14.04 18.72 -3.11
C HIS A 51 -14.15 17.28 -2.57
N LEU A 52 -14.99 16.44 -3.19
CA LEU A 52 -15.11 15.04 -2.79
C LEU A 52 -13.91 14.20 -3.25
N GLN A 53 -13.27 14.56 -4.36
CA GLN A 53 -12.03 13.91 -4.78
C GLN A 53 -10.91 14.18 -3.76
N GLU A 54 -10.76 15.42 -3.30
CA GLU A 54 -9.79 15.77 -2.24
C GLU A 54 -10.08 15.03 -0.92
N ALA A 55 -11.35 14.86 -0.55
CA ALA A 55 -11.77 14.10 0.61
C ALA A 55 -11.45 12.60 0.46
N LEU A 56 -11.68 12.02 -0.74
CA LEU A 56 -11.35 10.64 -1.05
C LEU A 56 -9.83 10.40 -1.09
N ASP A 57 -9.05 11.34 -1.60
CA ASP A 57 -7.58 11.30 -1.56
C ASP A 57 -7.08 11.29 -0.12
N THR A 58 -7.67 12.13 0.73
CA THR A 58 -7.38 12.14 2.17
C THR A 58 -7.71 10.81 2.82
N LEU A 59 -8.90 10.26 2.54
CA LEU A 59 -9.31 8.97 3.08
C LEU A 59 -8.40 7.82 2.61
N LEU A 60 -7.96 7.82 1.35
CA LEU A 60 -6.99 6.85 0.83
C LEU A 60 -5.60 7.03 1.45
N ARG A 61 -5.15 8.27 1.63
CA ARG A 61 -3.85 8.59 2.25
C ARG A 61 -3.80 8.11 3.69
N ASP A 62 -4.88 8.29 4.44
CA ASP A 62 -4.93 7.99 5.87
C ASP A 62 -5.28 6.50 6.15
N ALA A 63 -5.68 5.76 5.11
CA ALA A 63 -5.96 4.33 5.20
C ALA A 63 -4.73 3.49 5.62
N LEU A 64 -4.99 2.43 6.38
CA LEU A 64 -3.98 1.44 6.77
C LEU A 64 -3.32 0.80 5.54
N PRO A 65 -2.05 0.35 5.65
CA PRO A 65 -1.33 -0.31 4.56
C PRO A 65 -2.13 -1.44 3.91
N ASP A 66 -2.74 -2.31 4.71
CA ASP A 66 -3.54 -3.44 4.21
C ASP A 66 -4.80 -3.00 3.44
N ALA A 67 -5.37 -1.84 3.78
CA ALA A 67 -6.49 -1.29 3.03
C ALA A 67 -6.02 -0.73 1.68
N LYS A 68 -4.87 -0.05 1.63
CA LYS A 68 -4.27 0.44 0.38
C LYS A 68 -3.92 -0.71 -0.58
N LEU A 69 -3.37 -1.81 -0.04
CA LEU A 69 -3.09 -3.02 -0.82
C LEU A 69 -4.36 -3.63 -1.40
N ARG A 70 -5.41 -3.80 -0.58
CA ARG A 70 -6.70 -4.30 -1.05
C ARG A 70 -7.34 -3.38 -2.08
N PHE A 71 -7.26 -2.06 -1.89
CA PHE A 71 -7.74 -1.08 -2.86
C PHE A 71 -7.06 -1.24 -4.23
N ALA A 72 -5.73 -1.31 -4.26
CA ALA A 72 -4.98 -1.54 -5.50
C ALA A 72 -5.36 -2.87 -6.16
N ALA A 73 -5.45 -3.95 -5.38
CA ALA A 73 -5.85 -5.27 -5.86
C ALA A 73 -7.27 -5.27 -6.47
N ILE A 74 -8.25 -4.60 -5.84
CA ILE A 74 -9.63 -4.49 -6.36
C ILE A 74 -9.65 -3.74 -7.70
N LEU A 75 -8.80 -2.72 -7.86
CA LEU A 75 -8.72 -1.96 -9.11
C LEU A 75 -7.95 -2.69 -10.23
N GLY A 76 -7.30 -3.80 -9.92
CA GLY A 76 -6.37 -4.46 -10.83
C GLY A 76 -5.14 -3.61 -11.11
N ILE A 77 -4.84 -2.64 -10.23
CA ILE A 77 -3.58 -1.92 -10.26
C ILE A 77 -2.58 -2.90 -9.67
N GLU A 78 -1.83 -3.56 -10.55
CA GLU A 78 -0.71 -4.38 -10.13
C GLU A 78 0.19 -3.48 -9.29
N ALA A 79 0.21 -3.71 -7.97
CA ALA A 79 1.17 -3.04 -7.12
C ALA A 79 2.51 -3.52 -7.63
N ALA A 80 3.23 -2.66 -8.36
CA ALA A 80 4.58 -2.95 -8.77
C ALA A 80 5.28 -3.49 -7.52
N PRO A 81 5.80 -4.74 -7.55
CA PRO A 81 6.49 -5.27 -6.38
C PRO A 81 7.47 -4.20 -5.97
N ALA A 82 7.44 -3.80 -4.70
CA ALA A 82 8.34 -2.76 -4.18
C ALA A 82 9.72 -3.09 -4.75
N SER A 83 10.19 -2.26 -5.68
CA SER A 83 11.36 -2.59 -6.47
C SER A 83 12.51 -2.57 -5.48
N ILE A 84 12.93 -3.74 -5.03
CA ILE A 84 14.07 -3.84 -4.15
C ILE A 84 15.25 -3.47 -5.04
N ASP A 85 15.96 -2.43 -4.63
CA ASP A 85 17.15 -1.99 -5.33
C ASP A 85 18.15 -3.16 -5.40
N PRO A 86 18.50 -3.65 -6.61
CA PRO A 86 19.44 -4.75 -6.76
C PRO A 86 20.83 -4.40 -6.19
N ASP A 87 21.18 -3.12 -6.11
CA ASP A 87 22.44 -2.69 -5.51
C ASP A 87 22.39 -2.84 -3.99
N ALA A 88 21.28 -2.46 -3.35
CA ALA A 88 21.07 -2.65 -1.92
C ALA A 88 21.08 -4.15 -1.51
N LEU A 89 20.52 -5.02 -2.37
CA LEU A 89 20.61 -6.48 -2.16
C LEU A 89 22.04 -7.00 -2.29
N SER A 90 22.81 -6.46 -3.25
CA SER A 90 24.21 -6.84 -3.47
C SER A 90 25.11 -6.38 -2.32
N GLU A 91 24.86 -5.18 -1.79
CA GLU A 91 25.54 -4.66 -0.60
C GLU A 91 25.25 -5.55 0.63
N LEU A 92 23.98 -5.89 0.86
CA LEU A 92 23.59 -6.78 1.96
C LEU A 92 24.27 -8.15 1.86
N ASN A 93 24.29 -8.76 0.68
CA ASN A 93 24.97 -10.02 0.45
C ASN A 93 26.48 -9.92 0.72
N THR A 94 27.10 -8.81 0.34
CA THR A 94 28.54 -8.58 0.60
C THR A 94 28.81 -8.52 2.10
N VAL A 95 27.99 -7.77 2.84
CA VAL A 95 28.11 -7.66 4.31
C VAL A 95 27.93 -9.02 4.99
N ILE A 96 26.95 -9.82 4.54
CA ILE A 96 26.73 -11.19 5.06
C ILE A 96 27.97 -12.07 4.84
N VAL A 97 28.57 -12.00 3.64
CA VAL A 97 29.77 -12.78 3.31
C VAL A 97 30.96 -12.34 4.16
N ASP A 98 31.16 -11.03 4.36
CA ASP A 98 32.25 -10.52 5.18
C ASP A 98 32.08 -10.89 6.65
N LEU A 99 30.85 -10.84 7.17
CA LEU A 99 30.55 -11.32 8.51
C LEU A 99 30.88 -12.81 8.66
N ALA A 100 30.49 -13.64 7.70
CA ALA A 100 30.82 -15.07 7.70
C ALA A 100 32.34 -15.30 7.71
N ARG A 101 33.11 -14.51 6.96
CA ARG A 101 34.58 -14.57 6.97
C ARG A 101 35.16 -14.15 8.32
N VAL A 102 34.62 -13.12 8.96
CA VAL A 102 35.06 -12.68 10.29
C VAL A 102 34.80 -13.76 11.34
N LEU A 103 33.60 -14.35 11.34
CA LEU A 103 33.25 -15.43 12.25
C LEU A 103 34.18 -16.65 12.07
N ALA A 104 34.43 -17.07 10.82
CA ALA A 104 35.36 -18.16 10.55
C ALA A 104 36.79 -17.86 11.03
N ARG A 105 37.26 -16.61 10.96
CA ARG A 105 38.58 -16.24 11.50
C ARG A 105 38.64 -16.33 13.02
N LEU A 106 37.56 -15.98 13.71
CA LEU A 106 37.49 -16.09 15.17
C LEU A 106 37.52 -17.56 15.63
N GLU A 107 36.75 -18.43 14.96
CA GLU A 107 36.74 -19.87 15.25
C GLU A 107 38.12 -20.54 15.04
N ASN A 108 38.80 -20.20 13.93
CA ASN A 108 40.12 -20.75 13.64
C ASN A 108 41.21 -20.18 14.56
N GLY A 109 41.10 -18.92 14.98
CA GLY A 109 42.04 -18.25 15.88
C GLY A 109 42.05 -18.85 17.29
N ASP A 110 40.89 -19.24 17.82
CA ASP A 110 40.80 -19.94 19.11
C ASP A 110 41.39 -21.35 19.04
N THR A 111 41.28 -22.02 17.89
CA THR A 111 41.82 -23.37 17.67
C THR A 111 43.36 -23.38 17.68
N GLN A 112 44.01 -22.32 17.18
CA GLN A 112 45.48 -22.20 17.15
C GLN A 112 46.11 -21.68 18.45
N ARG A 113 45.31 -21.12 19.38
CA ARG A 113 45.80 -20.65 20.69
C ARG A 113 45.80 -21.74 21.76
N SER A 114 45.14 -22.87 21.50
CA SER A 114 44.93 -23.96 22.45
C SER A 114 45.82 -25.19 22.21
N ALA A 115 46.80 -25.09 21.30
CA ALA A 115 47.82 -26.09 20.99
C ALA A 115 49.22 -25.58 21.40
#